data_AF-A0A2V1IV45-F1
#
_entry.id   AF-A0A2V1IV45-F1
#
_cell.length_a   1.000
_cell.length_b   1.000
_cell.length_c   1.000
_cell.angle_alpha   90.00
_cell.angle_beta   90.00
_cell.angle_gamma   90.00
#
_symmetry.space_group_name_H-M   'P 1'
#
loop_
_entity.id
_entity.type
_entity.pdbx_description
1 polymer ?
#
loop_
_entity_poly.entity_id
_entity_poly.type
_entity_poly.pdbx_seq_one_letter_code
_entity_poly.pdbx_strand_id
1 'polypeptide(L)'
;MKKIIIACGVAAMMIGATGCEKSSSAAPETFSDSLAYYMGRSQGLMVADHFKNSMSADQKKKFDSDAFLRGFKQMIMTDTADADYLQGIYMGMNMAQHINYLAMDSINIDRATVYAEFAKAFRTDTINSTAMQMEVGQFQMLMNRAQDMLRERQMAAEAAKREAAAGTAKENEAKGAAYIQEQIAADASIKTTESGLAYKVVKQGEGPMPKDNSTVKVHYTGKLIDGTVFDSSVDRGEPADFPVTQVIPGFAEGLKMMNKGSKYVLYIPASLGYGNNEAGSIPAGSTLVFEVEMIEVN
;
A
#
# COMPACT_ATOMS: atom_id res chain seq x y z
N MET A 1 -43.03 -47.26 44.23
CA MET A 1 -42.62 -45.91 44.65
C MET A 1 -42.95 -44.92 43.54
N LYS A 2 -43.48 -43.78 43.96
CA LYS A 2 -44.13 -42.65 43.27
C LYS A 2 -43.84 -42.39 41.78
N LYS A 3 -44.94 -42.21 41.02
CA LYS A 3 -45.03 -41.51 39.73
C LYS A 3 -44.67 -40.03 39.91
N ILE A 4 -43.92 -39.45 38.98
CA ILE A 4 -43.88 -37.99 38.77
C ILE A 4 -43.98 -37.72 37.27
N ILE A 5 -45.15 -37.19 36.90
CA ILE A 5 -45.47 -36.53 35.64
C ILE A 5 -45.02 -35.07 35.82
N ILE A 6 -44.24 -34.52 34.90
CA ILE A 6 -44.09 -33.06 34.77
C ILE A 6 -44.41 -32.70 33.32
N ALA A 7 -45.61 -32.14 33.18
CA ALA A 7 -46.05 -31.39 32.04
C ALA A 7 -45.54 -29.94 32.18
N CYS A 8 -44.85 -29.45 31.16
CA CYS A 8 -44.69 -28.03 30.85
C CYS A 8 -45.03 -27.96 29.36
N GLY A 9 -46.13 -27.39 28.89
CA GLY A 9 -46.68 -26.08 29.24
C GLY A 9 -46.76 -25.31 27.93
N VAL A 10 -47.68 -25.70 27.05
CA VAL A 10 -47.96 -25.01 25.79
C VAL A 10 -48.69 -23.72 26.13
N ALA A 11 -48.00 -22.58 26.02
CA ALA A 11 -48.62 -21.27 26.04
C ALA A 11 -48.92 -20.84 24.60
N ALA A 12 -50.15 -21.13 24.15
CA ALA A 12 -50.72 -20.47 22.99
C ALA A 12 -51.21 -19.08 23.41
N MET A 13 -50.64 -18.02 22.82
CA MET A 13 -51.24 -16.69 22.83
C MET A 13 -51.56 -16.29 21.40
N MET A 14 -52.85 -16.14 21.11
CA MET A 14 -53.36 -15.58 19.87
C MET A 14 -53.58 -14.06 20.00
N ILE A 15 -53.10 -13.36 18.96
CA ILE A 15 -53.66 -12.19 18.26
C ILE A 15 -53.83 -10.88 19.06
N GLY A 16 -53.01 -9.89 18.67
CA GLY A 16 -53.30 -8.46 18.74
C GLY A 16 -52.67 -7.75 17.53
N ALA A 17 -53.50 -7.16 16.67
CA ALA A 17 -53.10 -6.49 15.44
C ALA A 17 -52.41 -5.14 15.69
N THR A 18 -51.46 -4.75 14.82
CA THR A 18 -51.50 -3.55 13.95
C THR A 18 -50.10 -3.12 13.48
N GLY A 19 -50.00 -2.87 12.18
CA GLY A 19 -49.05 -2.06 11.41
C GLY A 19 -47.72 -1.62 12.04
N CYS A 20 -46.63 -2.10 11.44
CA CYS A 20 -45.49 -1.28 11.00
C CYS A 20 -44.60 -2.13 10.08
N GLU A 21 -44.35 -1.67 8.85
CA GLU A 21 -43.37 -2.26 7.93
C GLU A 21 -42.02 -2.41 8.63
N LYS A 22 -41.63 -3.66 8.89
CA LYS A 22 -40.29 -4.02 9.35
C LYS A 22 -39.64 -4.89 8.29
N SER A 23 -38.60 -4.33 7.67
CA SER A 23 -37.41 -5.05 7.19
C SER A 23 -37.27 -6.41 7.87
N SER A 24 -37.52 -7.49 7.14
CA SER A 24 -37.48 -8.85 7.69
C SER A 24 -36.03 -9.32 7.84
N SER A 25 -35.39 -8.95 8.95
CA SER A 25 -34.24 -9.69 9.49
C SER A 25 -34.73 -10.64 10.59
N ALA A 26 -35.64 -11.56 10.25
CA ALA A 26 -36.07 -12.58 11.19
C ALA A 26 -34.84 -13.42 11.61
N ALA A 27 -34.67 -13.63 12.91
CA ALA A 27 -33.64 -14.52 13.42
C ALA A 27 -33.88 -15.94 12.88
N PRO A 28 -32.82 -16.69 12.53
CA PRO A 28 -32.95 -18.00 11.93
C PRO A 28 -33.76 -18.96 12.82
N GLU A 29 -34.76 -19.63 12.22
CA GLU A 29 -35.77 -20.41 12.96
C GLU A 29 -35.29 -21.82 13.34
N THR A 30 -34.31 -22.37 12.62
CA THR A 30 -33.70 -23.67 12.90
C THR A 30 -32.18 -23.57 13.13
N PHE A 31 -31.57 -24.66 13.64
CA PHE A 31 -30.11 -24.76 13.74
C PHE A 31 -29.45 -24.63 12.36
N SER A 32 -29.98 -25.29 11.34
CA SER A 32 -29.44 -25.24 9.98
C SER A 32 -29.55 -23.84 9.38
N ASP A 33 -30.67 -23.14 9.60
CA ASP A 33 -30.83 -21.74 9.18
C ASP A 33 -29.85 -20.84 9.91
N SER A 34 -29.61 -21.09 11.21
CA SER A 34 -28.67 -20.35 12.03
C SER A 34 -27.25 -20.54 11.54
N LEU A 35 -26.88 -21.78 11.25
CA LEU A 35 -25.59 -22.15 10.72
C LEU A 35 -25.37 -21.51 9.34
N ALA A 36 -26.32 -21.61 8.42
CA ALA A 36 -26.25 -20.98 7.09
C ALA A 36 -26.12 -19.45 7.21
N TYR A 37 -26.94 -18.82 8.05
CA TYR A 37 -26.90 -17.39 8.32
C TYR A 37 -25.52 -16.93 8.82
N TYR A 38 -25.00 -17.58 9.86
CA TYR A 38 -23.72 -17.19 10.44
C TYR A 38 -22.53 -17.58 9.56
N MET A 39 -22.56 -18.71 8.84
CA MET A 39 -21.51 -19.08 7.88
C MET A 39 -21.38 -18.03 6.78
N GLY A 40 -22.48 -17.67 6.12
CA GLY A 40 -22.46 -16.64 5.07
C GLY A 40 -22.02 -15.28 5.61
N ARG A 41 -22.60 -14.84 6.73
CA ARG A 41 -22.30 -13.53 7.33
C ARG A 41 -20.86 -13.42 7.83
N SER A 42 -20.34 -14.43 8.54
CA SER A 42 -18.98 -14.40 9.08
C SER A 42 -17.92 -14.43 7.98
N GLN A 43 -18.05 -15.32 6.99
CA GLN A 43 -17.14 -15.39 5.86
C GLN A 43 -17.19 -14.09 5.04
N GLY A 44 -18.40 -13.57 4.77
CA GLY A 44 -18.57 -12.32 4.05
C GLY A 44 -17.96 -11.11 4.78
N LEU A 45 -18.10 -11.04 6.11
CA LEU A 45 -17.49 -9.99 6.92
C LEU A 45 -15.96 -10.08 6.92
N MET A 46 -15.38 -11.28 7.04
CA MET A 46 -13.91 -11.45 6.99
C MET A 46 -13.33 -11.07 5.63
N VAL A 47 -13.98 -11.47 4.53
CA VAL A 47 -13.55 -11.09 3.18
C VAL A 47 -13.68 -9.58 2.97
N ALA A 48 -14.79 -8.98 3.42
CA ALA A 48 -14.99 -7.53 3.34
C ALA A 48 -13.96 -6.75 4.17
N ASP A 49 -13.61 -7.25 5.36
CA ASP A 49 -12.57 -6.68 6.21
C ASP A 49 -11.20 -6.71 5.52
N HIS A 50 -10.82 -7.86 4.98
CA HIS A 50 -9.57 -8.01 4.22
C HIS A 50 -9.51 -7.03 3.03
N PHE A 51 -10.59 -6.88 2.26
CA PHE A 51 -10.62 -5.92 1.15
C PHE A 51 -10.54 -4.47 1.60
N LYS A 52 -11.17 -4.12 2.72
CA LYS A 52 -11.14 -2.75 3.25
C LYS A 52 -9.79 -2.40 3.87
N ASN A 53 -9.16 -3.33 4.56
CA ASN A 53 -8.03 -3.04 5.44
C ASN A 53 -6.68 -3.53 4.90
N SER A 54 -6.66 -4.57 4.06
CA SER A 54 -5.42 -5.17 3.55
C SER A 54 -5.07 -4.80 2.11
N MET A 55 -6.00 -4.21 1.34
CA MET A 55 -5.73 -3.79 -0.04
C MET A 55 -5.22 -2.36 -0.13
N SER A 56 -4.23 -2.14 -1.01
CA SER A 56 -3.78 -0.81 -1.41
C SER A 56 -4.88 -0.05 -2.17
N ALA A 57 -4.72 1.28 -2.30
CA ALA A 57 -5.67 2.11 -3.04
C ALA A 57 -5.84 1.65 -4.50
N ASP A 58 -4.75 1.28 -5.16
CA ASP A 58 -4.77 0.79 -6.54
C ASP A 58 -5.45 -0.58 -6.67
N GLN A 59 -5.21 -1.46 -5.70
CA GLN A 59 -5.86 -2.77 -5.66
C GLN A 59 -7.37 -2.61 -5.49
N LYS A 60 -7.82 -1.72 -4.58
CA LYS A 60 -9.24 -1.42 -4.37
C LYS A 60 -9.90 -0.89 -5.63
N LYS A 61 -9.23 -0.01 -6.38
CA LYS A 61 -9.75 0.57 -7.63
C LYS A 61 -9.93 -0.48 -8.74
N LYS A 62 -9.09 -1.51 -8.77
CA LYS A 62 -9.12 -2.58 -9.78
C LYS A 62 -10.05 -3.74 -9.40
N PHE A 63 -10.52 -3.79 -8.17
CA PHE A 63 -11.36 -4.88 -7.68
C PHE A 63 -12.79 -4.75 -8.21
N ASP A 64 -13.27 -5.79 -8.88
CA ASP A 64 -14.66 -5.92 -9.34
C ASP A 64 -15.42 -6.80 -8.34
N SER A 65 -16.17 -6.15 -7.43
CA SER A 65 -16.96 -6.85 -6.42
C SER A 65 -18.08 -7.69 -7.02
N ASP A 66 -18.64 -7.26 -8.15
CA ASP A 66 -19.71 -7.98 -8.81
C ASP A 66 -19.17 -9.24 -9.48
N ALA A 67 -17.99 -9.17 -10.12
CA ALA A 67 -17.30 -10.35 -10.63
C ALA A 67 -16.98 -11.36 -9.53
N PHE A 68 -16.46 -10.88 -8.40
CA PHE A 68 -16.20 -11.73 -7.24
C PHE A 68 -17.46 -12.45 -6.76
N LEU A 69 -18.56 -11.71 -6.54
CA LEU A 69 -19.83 -12.28 -6.08
C LEU A 69 -20.44 -13.24 -7.11
N ARG A 70 -20.31 -12.96 -8.41
CA ARG A 70 -20.73 -13.90 -9.48
C ARG A 70 -20.00 -15.23 -9.37
N GLY A 71 -18.67 -15.21 -9.22
CA GLY A 71 -17.86 -16.42 -9.08
C GLY A 71 -18.17 -17.19 -7.78
N PHE A 72 -18.28 -16.48 -6.66
CA PHE A 72 -18.63 -17.07 -5.37
C PHE A 72 -20.01 -17.73 -5.38
N LYS A 73 -21.02 -17.03 -5.95
CA LYS A 73 -22.37 -17.56 -6.12
C LYS A 73 -22.38 -18.81 -6.99
N GLN A 74 -21.64 -18.81 -8.10
CA GLN A 74 -21.56 -19.97 -8.99
C GLN A 74 -21.13 -21.22 -8.22
N MET A 75 -20.14 -21.11 -7.34
CA MET A 75 -19.61 -22.26 -6.60
C MET A 75 -20.52 -22.73 -5.47
N ILE A 76 -21.04 -21.82 -4.64
CA ILE A 76 -21.84 -22.22 -3.47
C ILE A 76 -23.26 -22.66 -3.84
N MET A 77 -23.80 -22.14 -4.95
CA MET A 77 -25.12 -22.54 -5.44
C MET A 77 -25.07 -23.74 -6.40
N THR A 78 -23.89 -24.33 -6.62
CA THR A 78 -23.78 -25.56 -7.42
C THR A 78 -24.39 -26.71 -6.61
N ASP A 79 -25.58 -27.14 -7.01
CA ASP A 79 -26.27 -28.29 -6.43
C ASP A 79 -25.69 -29.59 -6.99
N THR A 80 -24.65 -30.12 -6.35
CA THR A 80 -24.07 -31.39 -6.78
C THR A 80 -23.42 -32.16 -5.64
N ALA A 81 -23.80 -33.44 -5.50
CA ALA A 81 -23.07 -34.44 -4.74
C ALA A 81 -22.00 -35.15 -5.59
N ASP A 82 -21.82 -34.74 -6.85
CA ASP A 82 -20.82 -35.27 -7.78
C ASP A 82 -19.43 -34.75 -7.39
N ALA A 83 -18.71 -35.56 -6.61
CA ALA A 83 -17.38 -35.24 -6.14
C ALA A 83 -16.37 -35.06 -7.30
N ASP A 84 -16.56 -35.77 -8.42
CA ASP A 84 -15.65 -35.71 -9.56
C ASP A 84 -15.82 -34.38 -10.32
N TYR A 85 -17.06 -33.91 -10.46
CA TYR A 85 -17.35 -32.59 -11.02
C TYR A 85 -16.69 -31.47 -10.20
N LEU A 86 -16.80 -31.52 -8.87
CA LEU A 86 -16.18 -30.53 -7.98
C LEU A 86 -14.65 -30.59 -8.04
N GLN A 87 -14.07 -31.79 -8.11
CA GLN A 87 -12.62 -31.97 -8.29
C GLN A 87 -12.15 -31.41 -9.64
N GLY A 88 -12.94 -31.59 -10.70
CA GLY A 88 -12.70 -31.00 -12.01
C GLY A 88 -12.69 -29.47 -11.97
N ILE A 89 -13.65 -28.84 -11.27
CA ILE A 89 -13.65 -27.39 -11.08
C ILE A 89 -12.40 -26.94 -10.33
N TYR A 90 -12.03 -27.61 -9.23
CA TYR A 90 -10.85 -27.26 -8.45
C TYR A 90 -9.57 -27.31 -9.30
N MET A 91 -9.37 -28.38 -10.08
CA MET A 91 -8.22 -28.50 -11.00
C MET A 91 -8.24 -27.41 -12.07
N GLY A 92 -9.41 -27.14 -12.67
CA GLY A 92 -9.59 -26.09 -13.67
C GLY A 92 -9.29 -24.69 -13.12
N MET A 93 -9.70 -24.39 -11.89
CA MET A 93 -9.38 -23.13 -11.21
C MET A 93 -7.88 -22.95 -11.02
N ASN A 94 -7.18 -23.99 -10.53
CA ASN A 94 -5.73 -23.95 -10.37
C ASN A 94 -5.02 -23.73 -11.72
N MET A 95 -5.46 -24.41 -12.78
CA MET A 95 -4.91 -24.22 -14.13
C MET A 95 -5.15 -22.80 -14.65
N ALA A 96 -6.36 -22.27 -14.47
CA ALA A 96 -6.71 -20.92 -14.88
C ALA A 96 -5.86 -19.86 -14.16
N GLN A 97 -5.54 -20.07 -12.87
CA GLN A 97 -4.64 -19.19 -12.12
C GLN A 97 -3.23 -19.18 -12.70
N HIS A 98 -2.67 -20.35 -13.04
CA HIS A 98 -1.34 -20.43 -13.67
C HIS A 98 -1.31 -19.76 -15.05
N ILE A 99 -2.35 -19.98 -15.87
CA ILE A 99 -2.49 -19.32 -17.19
C ILE A 99 -2.58 -17.80 -17.03
N ASN A 100 -3.38 -17.32 -16.07
CA ASN A 100 -3.51 -15.88 -15.80
C ASN A 100 -2.19 -15.26 -15.35
N TYR A 101 -1.44 -15.94 -14.50
CA TYR A 101 -0.13 -15.48 -14.03
C TYR A 101 0.84 -15.27 -15.22
N LEU A 102 0.90 -16.22 -16.16
CA LEU A 102 1.71 -16.09 -17.37
C LEU A 102 1.22 -14.95 -18.29
N ALA A 103 -0.10 -14.76 -18.40
CA ALA A 103 -0.68 -13.73 -19.25
C ALA A 103 -0.43 -12.30 -18.72
N MET A 104 -0.29 -12.09 -17.41
CA MET A 104 0.07 -10.79 -16.82
C MET A 104 1.37 -10.22 -17.42
N ASP A 105 2.27 -11.12 -17.84
CA ASP A 105 3.52 -10.79 -18.49
C ASP A 105 3.52 -11.21 -19.97
N SER A 106 2.38 -11.04 -20.65
CA SER A 106 2.25 -11.20 -22.11
C SER A 106 2.58 -12.60 -22.66
N ILE A 107 2.65 -13.63 -21.81
CA ILE A 107 2.72 -15.03 -22.25
C ILE A 107 1.29 -15.55 -22.33
N ASN A 108 0.68 -15.39 -23.51
CA ASN A 108 -0.70 -15.77 -23.75
C ASN A 108 -0.81 -17.26 -24.08
N ILE A 109 -1.44 -18.03 -23.19
CA ILE A 109 -1.72 -19.45 -23.38
C ILE A 109 -3.11 -19.63 -23.97
N ASP A 110 -3.21 -20.37 -25.08
CA ASP A 110 -4.51 -20.73 -25.65
C ASP A 110 -5.21 -21.79 -24.79
N ARG A 111 -6.26 -21.35 -24.10
CA ARG A 111 -7.06 -22.18 -23.19
C ARG A 111 -7.78 -23.31 -23.91
N ALA A 112 -8.19 -23.11 -25.17
CA ALA A 112 -8.88 -24.13 -25.94
C ALA A 112 -7.94 -25.31 -26.23
N THR A 113 -6.71 -25.01 -26.66
CA THR A 113 -5.66 -26.02 -26.84
C THR A 113 -5.34 -26.74 -25.52
N VAL A 114 -5.19 -26.02 -24.40
CA VAL A 114 -4.94 -26.66 -23.08
C VAL A 114 -6.04 -27.65 -22.74
N TYR A 115 -7.31 -27.27 -22.88
CA TYR A 115 -8.42 -28.18 -22.61
C TYR A 115 -8.44 -29.37 -23.57
N ALA A 116 -8.24 -29.13 -24.86
CA ALA A 116 -8.25 -30.19 -25.88
C ALA A 116 -7.16 -31.24 -25.60
N GLU A 117 -5.93 -30.82 -25.34
CA GLU A 117 -4.82 -31.74 -25.02
C GLU A 117 -5.00 -32.41 -23.66
N PHE A 118 -5.47 -31.68 -22.64
CA PHE A 118 -5.82 -32.27 -21.34
C PHE A 118 -6.86 -33.38 -21.50
N ALA A 119 -7.96 -33.11 -22.20
CA ALA A 119 -9.06 -34.06 -22.37
C ALA A 119 -8.63 -35.29 -23.19
N LYS A 120 -7.75 -35.10 -24.17
CA LYS A 120 -7.13 -36.19 -24.94
C LYS A 120 -6.24 -37.05 -24.06
N ALA A 121 -5.31 -36.44 -23.32
CA ALA A 121 -4.39 -37.15 -22.44
C ALA A 121 -5.14 -37.90 -21.31
N PHE A 122 -6.12 -37.25 -20.67
CA PHE A 122 -6.91 -37.81 -19.57
C PHE A 122 -7.73 -39.05 -19.97
N ARG A 123 -8.18 -39.12 -21.23
CA ARG A 123 -8.99 -40.25 -21.75
C ARG A 123 -8.17 -41.39 -22.34
N THR A 124 -6.84 -41.35 -22.20
CA THR A 124 -5.98 -42.40 -22.77
C THR A 124 -6.07 -43.66 -21.90
N ASP A 125 -6.37 -44.82 -22.52
CA ASP A 125 -6.54 -46.09 -21.80
C ASP A 125 -5.24 -46.64 -21.19
N THR A 126 -4.09 -46.22 -21.70
CA THR A 126 -2.76 -46.66 -21.25
C THR A 126 -1.81 -45.49 -21.07
N ILE A 127 -1.17 -45.42 -19.91
CA ILE A 127 -0.14 -44.43 -19.60
C ILE A 127 1.24 -45.08 -19.77
N ASN A 128 2.04 -44.59 -20.72
CA ASN A 128 3.45 -44.91 -20.80
C ASN A 128 4.24 -43.99 -19.86
N SER A 129 4.81 -44.55 -18.79
CA SER A 129 5.50 -43.77 -17.75
C SER A 129 6.72 -42.99 -18.27
N THR A 130 7.48 -43.56 -19.20
CA THR A 130 8.63 -42.88 -19.83
C THR A 130 8.17 -41.70 -20.69
N ALA A 131 7.12 -41.89 -21.51
CA ALA A 131 6.55 -40.81 -22.31
C ALA A 131 6.00 -39.68 -21.44
N MET A 132 5.24 -40.03 -20.40
CA MET A 132 4.72 -39.06 -19.43
C MET A 132 5.84 -38.26 -18.76
N GLN A 133 6.92 -38.91 -18.32
CA GLN A 133 8.08 -38.22 -17.73
C GLN A 133 8.75 -37.26 -18.71
N MET A 134 8.84 -37.63 -19.99
CA MET A 134 9.38 -36.73 -21.03
C MET A 134 8.50 -35.51 -21.24
N GLU A 135 7.17 -35.68 -21.36
CA GLU A 135 6.21 -34.58 -21.52
C GLU A 135 6.25 -33.63 -20.30
N VAL A 136 6.23 -34.19 -19.09
CA VAL A 136 6.35 -33.41 -17.84
C VAL A 136 7.69 -32.68 -17.78
N GLY A 137 8.77 -33.32 -18.20
CA GLY A 137 10.09 -32.70 -18.27
C GLY A 137 10.15 -31.54 -19.28
N GLN A 138 9.55 -31.71 -20.46
CA GLN A 138 9.44 -30.65 -21.46
C GLN A 138 8.64 -29.47 -20.95
N PHE A 139 7.48 -29.75 -20.32
CA PHE A 139 6.68 -28.71 -19.68
C PHE A 139 7.47 -27.97 -18.60
N GLN A 140 8.19 -28.68 -17.73
CA GLN A 140 9.02 -28.06 -16.69
C GLN A 140 10.12 -27.17 -17.27
N MET A 141 10.77 -27.59 -18.36
CA MET A 141 11.76 -26.76 -19.05
C MET A 141 11.15 -25.47 -19.62
N LEU A 142 9.97 -25.56 -20.24
CA LEU A 142 9.24 -24.40 -20.75
C LEU A 142 8.83 -23.46 -19.61
N MET A 143 8.38 -24.01 -18.47
CA MET A 143 8.01 -23.22 -17.30
C MET A 143 9.21 -22.53 -16.66
N ASN A 144 10.37 -23.19 -16.57
CA ASN A 144 11.61 -22.58 -16.09
C ASN A 144 12.02 -21.41 -17.01
N ARG A 145 11.96 -21.61 -18.33
CA ARG A 145 12.22 -20.55 -19.31
C ARG A 145 11.25 -19.38 -19.16
N ALA A 146 9.96 -19.66 -18.95
CA ALA A 146 8.98 -18.63 -18.69
C ALA A 146 9.35 -17.85 -17.43
N GLN A 147 9.70 -18.51 -16.33
CA GLN A 147 10.13 -17.86 -15.09
C GLN A 147 11.40 -17.01 -15.26
N ASP A 148 12.38 -17.48 -16.04
CA ASP A 148 13.59 -16.70 -16.33
C ASP A 148 13.25 -15.43 -17.14
N MET A 149 12.37 -15.54 -18.15
CA MET A 149 11.88 -14.37 -18.88
C MET A 149 11.15 -13.37 -17.97
N LEU A 150 10.38 -13.86 -16.99
CA LEU A 150 9.74 -13.00 -15.99
C LEU A 150 10.78 -12.26 -15.15
N ARG A 151 11.79 -12.99 -14.66
CA ARG A 151 12.87 -12.43 -13.85
C ARG A 151 13.64 -11.36 -14.63
N GLU A 152 13.98 -11.63 -15.88
CA GLU A 152 14.67 -10.69 -16.77
C GLU A 152 13.86 -9.40 -16.99
N ARG A 153 12.56 -9.52 -17.25
CA ARG A 153 11.68 -8.35 -17.42
C ARG A 153 11.52 -7.54 -16.15
N GLN A 154 11.38 -8.20 -15.00
CA GLN A 154 11.31 -7.51 -13.70
C GLN A 154 12.60 -6.74 -13.42
N MET A 155 13.77 -7.38 -13.64
CA MET A 155 15.06 -6.70 -13.49
C MET A 155 15.21 -5.53 -14.47
N ALA A 156 14.81 -5.70 -15.73
CA ALA A 156 14.85 -4.62 -16.73
C ALA A 156 13.90 -3.46 -16.37
N ALA A 157 12.70 -3.75 -15.89
CA ALA A 157 11.74 -2.75 -15.44
C ALA A 157 12.23 -2.00 -14.19
N GLU A 158 12.86 -2.70 -13.24
CA GLU A 158 13.46 -2.07 -12.07
C GLU A 158 14.67 -1.21 -12.45
N ALA A 159 15.54 -1.69 -13.34
CA ALA A 159 16.65 -0.91 -13.87
C ALA A 159 16.16 0.36 -14.58
N ALA A 160 15.15 0.24 -15.45
CA ALA A 160 14.53 1.39 -16.12
C ALA A 160 13.91 2.39 -15.15
N LYS A 161 13.25 1.90 -14.08
CA LYS A 161 12.74 2.77 -13.00
C LYS A 161 13.87 3.49 -12.27
N ARG A 162 14.96 2.80 -11.93
CA ARG A 162 16.13 3.41 -11.27
C ARG A 162 16.80 4.45 -12.16
N GLU A 163 16.91 4.20 -13.45
CA GLU A 163 17.44 5.15 -14.43
C GLU A 163 16.53 6.38 -14.55
N ALA A 164 15.21 6.19 -14.67
CA ALA A 164 14.25 7.28 -14.69
C ALA A 164 14.27 8.10 -13.40
N ALA A 165 14.37 7.45 -12.23
CA ALA A 165 14.49 8.11 -10.94
C ALA A 165 15.80 8.92 -10.85
N ALA A 166 16.93 8.36 -11.31
CA ALA A 166 18.21 9.08 -11.35
C ALA A 166 18.18 10.28 -12.30
N GLY A 167 17.51 10.16 -13.46
CA GLY A 167 17.29 11.28 -14.38
C GLY A 167 16.48 12.40 -13.74
N THR A 168 15.36 12.04 -13.09
CA THR A 168 14.49 12.98 -12.37
C THR A 168 15.23 13.66 -11.21
N ALA A 169 16.03 12.92 -10.45
CA ALA A 169 16.80 13.45 -9.35
C ALA A 169 17.82 14.51 -9.80
N LYS A 170 18.57 14.23 -10.88
CA LYS A 170 19.50 15.21 -11.48
C LYS A 170 18.79 16.47 -11.95
N GLU A 171 17.61 16.33 -12.55
CA GLU A 171 16.81 17.48 -12.99
C GLU A 171 16.37 18.33 -11.79
N ASN A 172 15.89 17.71 -10.72
CA ASN A 172 15.48 18.40 -9.50
C ASN A 172 16.66 19.07 -8.78
N GLU A 173 17.83 18.42 -8.74
CA GLU A 173 19.06 19.02 -8.20
C GLU A 173 19.45 20.28 -8.96
N ALA A 174 19.40 20.23 -10.30
CA ALA A 174 19.70 21.38 -11.15
C ALA A 174 18.69 22.53 -10.96
N LYS A 175 17.39 22.22 -10.91
CA LYS A 175 16.32 23.21 -10.63
C LYS A 175 16.48 23.82 -9.24
N GLY A 176 16.79 23.01 -8.24
CA GLY A 176 17.01 23.45 -6.87
C GLY A 176 18.22 24.36 -6.73
N ALA A 177 19.34 24.01 -7.36
CA ALA A 177 20.52 24.85 -7.39
C ALA A 177 20.24 26.20 -8.08
N ALA A 178 19.55 26.19 -9.23
CA ALA A 178 19.14 27.41 -9.91
C ALA A 178 18.22 28.28 -9.05
N TYR A 179 17.25 27.67 -8.38
CA TYR A 179 16.34 28.36 -7.46
C TYR A 179 17.09 29.04 -6.31
N ILE A 180 18.06 28.36 -5.67
CA ILE A 180 18.88 28.98 -4.61
C ILE A 180 19.63 30.20 -5.14
N GLN A 181 20.24 30.11 -6.32
CA GLN A 181 20.95 31.24 -6.93
C GLN A 181 20.01 32.40 -7.25
N GLU A 182 18.80 32.12 -7.74
CA GLU A 182 17.77 33.13 -7.97
C GLU A 182 17.35 33.83 -6.67
N GLN A 183 17.14 33.09 -5.58
CA GLN A 183 16.81 33.67 -4.28
C GLN A 183 17.95 34.56 -3.77
N ILE A 184 19.20 34.12 -3.87
CA ILE A 184 20.39 34.91 -3.47
C ILE A 184 20.50 36.20 -4.30
N ALA A 185 20.26 36.11 -5.61
CA ALA A 185 20.29 37.28 -6.49
C ALA A 185 19.16 38.28 -6.19
N ALA A 186 17.99 37.78 -5.77
CA ALA A 186 16.84 38.60 -5.41
C ALA A 186 16.98 39.25 -4.02
N ASP A 187 17.69 38.62 -3.09
CA ASP A 187 17.84 39.08 -1.71
C ASP A 187 19.27 38.90 -1.20
N ALA A 188 20.01 40.00 -1.18
CA ALA A 188 21.40 40.05 -0.72
C ALA A 188 21.59 39.71 0.78
N SER A 189 20.51 39.59 1.57
CA SER A 189 20.60 39.11 2.96
C SER A 189 20.76 37.59 3.06
N ILE A 190 20.54 36.85 1.98
CA ILE A 190 20.74 35.41 1.92
C ILE A 190 22.24 35.11 1.83
N LYS A 191 22.71 34.28 2.75
CA LYS A 191 24.12 33.84 2.84
C LYS A 191 24.22 32.35 2.58
N THR A 192 25.37 31.89 2.12
CA THR A 192 25.66 30.46 1.90
C THR A 192 26.81 30.03 2.80
N THR A 193 26.69 28.88 3.45
CA THR A 193 27.76 28.28 4.25
C THR A 193 28.70 27.44 3.37
N GLU A 194 29.81 26.97 3.93
CA GLU A 194 30.78 26.11 3.20
C GLU A 194 30.18 24.77 2.75
N SER A 195 29.17 24.26 3.47
CA SER A 195 28.47 23.02 3.09
C SER A 195 27.50 23.20 1.93
N GLY A 196 27.20 24.46 1.56
CA GLY A 196 26.21 24.82 0.54
C GLY A 196 24.82 25.12 1.09
N LEU A 197 24.62 25.12 2.42
CA LEU A 197 23.37 25.60 3.02
C LEU A 197 23.20 27.10 2.76
N ALA A 198 22.13 27.49 2.07
CA ALA A 198 21.74 28.89 1.95
C ALA A 198 20.72 29.25 3.03
N TYR A 199 20.83 30.43 3.64
CA TYR A 199 19.94 30.84 4.72
C TYR A 199 19.72 32.35 4.76
N LYS A 200 18.55 32.75 5.29
CA LYS A 200 18.17 34.12 5.57
C LYS A 200 17.82 34.26 7.05
N VAL A 201 18.43 35.23 7.71
CA VAL A 201 18.03 35.63 9.07
C VAL A 201 16.83 36.57 8.96
N VAL A 202 15.65 36.12 9.34
CA VAL A 202 14.43 36.96 9.38
C VAL A 202 14.37 37.73 10.69
N LYS A 203 14.72 37.06 11.79
CA LYS A 203 14.84 37.66 13.12
C LYS A 203 15.97 36.96 13.86
N GLN A 204 16.89 37.73 14.42
CA GLN A 204 17.90 37.20 15.33
C GLN A 204 17.31 37.13 16.74
N GLY A 205 17.45 35.98 17.39
CA GLY A 205 17.13 35.82 18.81
C GLY A 205 18.24 36.36 19.71
N GLU A 206 18.03 36.32 21.03
CA GLU A 206 19.02 36.75 22.02
C GLU A 206 19.29 35.67 23.09
N GLY A 207 18.63 34.51 22.98
CA GLY A 207 18.78 33.44 23.97
C GLY A 207 19.98 32.52 23.72
N PRO A 208 20.00 31.34 24.38
CA PRO A 208 21.09 30.37 24.21
C PRO A 208 21.13 29.76 22.80
N MET A 209 22.33 29.38 22.37
CA MET A 209 22.58 28.58 21.17
C MET A 209 22.51 27.08 21.49
N PRO A 210 21.92 26.25 20.62
CA PRO A 210 21.90 24.80 20.82
C PRO A 210 23.30 24.19 20.62
N LYS A 211 23.58 23.14 21.38
CA LYS A 211 24.77 22.27 21.23
C LYS A 211 24.40 21.03 20.42
N ASP A 212 25.39 20.25 20.01
CA ASP A 212 25.13 19.02 19.24
C ASP A 212 24.23 18.00 19.98
N ASN A 213 24.26 17.99 21.32
CA ASN A 213 23.41 17.12 22.13
C ASN A 213 22.10 17.77 22.60
N SER A 214 21.79 19.00 22.17
CA SER A 214 20.56 19.69 22.54
C SER A 214 19.34 19.10 21.86
N THR A 215 18.19 19.25 22.53
CA THR A 215 16.88 19.11 21.90
C THR A 215 16.28 20.49 21.74
N VAL A 216 15.82 20.82 20.54
CA VAL A 216 15.23 22.13 20.26
C VAL A 216 13.74 22.00 20.02
N LYS A 217 12.98 22.99 20.48
CA LYS A 217 11.56 23.13 20.19
C LYS A 217 11.37 24.21 19.15
N VAL A 218 10.76 23.88 18.01
CA VAL A 218 10.61 24.80 16.88
C VAL A 218 9.20 24.79 16.30
N HIS A 219 8.77 25.97 15.83
CA HIS A 219 7.79 26.02 14.76
C HIS A 219 8.49 25.96 13.41
N TYR A 220 7.97 25.17 12.49
CA TYR A 220 8.51 25.10 11.14
C TYR A 220 7.45 24.80 10.09
N THR A 221 7.75 25.23 8.87
CA THR A 221 7.06 24.81 7.65
C THR A 221 8.10 24.45 6.60
N GLY A 222 8.07 23.20 6.14
CA GLY A 222 8.89 22.67 5.07
C GLY A 222 8.12 22.61 3.75
N LYS A 223 8.69 23.21 2.71
CA LYS A 223 8.10 23.27 1.36
C LYS A 223 9.12 22.93 0.28
N LEU A 224 8.63 22.41 -0.84
CA LEU A 224 9.39 22.28 -2.08
C LEU A 224 9.56 23.65 -2.75
N ILE A 225 10.46 23.74 -3.73
CA ILE A 225 10.73 24.99 -4.48
C ILE A 225 9.53 25.49 -5.29
N ASP A 226 8.55 24.63 -5.56
CA ASP A 226 7.27 24.99 -6.20
C ASP A 226 6.21 25.51 -5.21
N GLY A 227 6.54 25.56 -3.92
CA GLY A 227 5.65 26.00 -2.85
C GLY A 227 4.82 24.89 -2.19
N THR A 228 4.89 23.65 -2.68
CA THR A 228 4.17 22.51 -2.08
C THR A 228 4.68 22.26 -0.66
N VAL A 229 3.81 22.43 0.34
CA VAL A 229 4.10 22.12 1.74
C VAL A 229 4.07 20.62 1.94
N PHE A 230 5.17 20.04 2.42
CA PHE A 230 5.26 18.61 2.73
C PHE A 230 5.15 18.33 4.22
N ASP A 231 5.48 19.31 5.08
CA ASP A 231 5.40 19.18 6.53
C ASP A 231 5.29 20.56 7.19
N SER A 232 4.45 20.70 8.21
CA SER A 232 4.23 21.97 8.92
C SER A 232 3.77 21.70 10.35
N SER A 233 4.56 22.13 11.34
CA SER A 233 4.14 22.09 12.74
C SER A 233 3.14 23.20 13.08
N VAL A 234 3.18 24.30 12.31
CA VAL A 234 2.19 25.39 12.44
C VAL A 234 0.80 24.90 12.04
N ASP A 235 0.68 24.12 10.96
CA ASP A 235 -0.62 23.57 10.51
C ASP A 235 -1.17 22.53 11.47
N ARG A 236 -0.27 21.82 12.20
CA ARG A 236 -0.66 20.93 13.30
C ARG A 236 -1.07 21.67 14.56
N GLY A 237 -0.74 22.95 14.69
CA GLY A 237 -1.08 23.79 15.85
C GLY A 237 -0.17 23.60 17.07
N GLU A 238 0.90 22.82 16.96
CA GLU A 238 1.84 22.56 18.07
C GLU A 238 3.31 22.56 17.60
N PRO A 239 4.25 23.14 18.37
CA PRO A 239 5.69 23.04 18.07
C PRO A 239 6.18 21.60 18.07
N ALA A 240 7.24 21.33 17.31
CA ALA A 240 7.90 20.03 17.31
C ALA A 240 9.24 20.07 18.05
N ASP A 241 9.55 18.98 18.73
CA ASP A 241 10.85 18.77 19.38
C ASP A 241 11.76 17.94 18.48
N PHE A 242 12.99 18.43 18.25
CA PHE A 242 14.00 17.73 17.46
C PHE A 242 15.31 17.63 18.25
N PRO A 243 15.85 16.42 18.43
CA PRO A 243 17.26 16.26 18.73
C PRO A 243 18.07 16.76 17.52
N VAL A 244 19.03 17.66 17.73
CA VAL A 244 19.82 18.28 16.64
C VAL A 244 20.52 17.22 15.76
N THR A 245 20.84 16.05 16.32
CA THR A 245 21.51 14.94 15.63
C THR A 245 20.59 13.99 14.87
N GLN A 246 19.26 14.10 15.01
CA GLN A 246 18.29 13.17 14.41
C GLN A 246 17.46 13.81 13.30
N VAL A 247 18.02 14.80 12.61
CA VAL A 247 17.41 15.50 11.48
C VAL A 247 18.37 15.53 10.28
N ILE A 248 17.86 15.92 9.11
CA ILE A 248 18.69 16.04 7.90
C ILE A 248 19.86 17.03 8.12
N PRO A 249 21.03 16.81 7.48
CA PRO A 249 22.25 17.57 7.77
C PRO A 249 22.09 19.09 7.69
N GLY A 250 21.42 19.60 6.65
CA GLY A 250 21.24 21.05 6.47
C GLY A 250 20.29 21.67 7.49
N PHE A 251 19.32 20.91 7.99
CA PHE A 251 18.43 21.37 9.04
C PHE A 251 19.17 21.41 10.38
N ALA A 252 19.95 20.37 10.69
CA ALA A 252 20.82 20.34 11.88
C ALA A 252 21.81 21.50 11.87
N GLU A 253 22.46 21.77 10.74
CA GLU A 253 23.36 22.90 10.57
C GLU A 253 22.64 24.24 10.80
N GLY A 254 21.49 24.45 10.16
CA GLY A 254 20.69 25.66 10.34
C GLY A 254 20.25 25.88 11.79
N LEU A 255 19.76 24.83 12.48
CA LEU A 255 19.37 24.91 13.89
C LEU A 255 20.53 25.34 14.79
N LYS A 256 21.75 24.86 14.53
CA LYS A 256 22.96 25.24 15.28
C LYS A 256 23.38 26.69 15.08
N MET A 257 22.86 27.36 14.05
CA MET A 257 23.08 28.77 13.78
C MET A 257 22.00 29.68 14.40
N MET A 258 20.96 29.08 15.00
CA MET A 258 19.79 29.78 15.52
C MET A 258 19.77 29.74 17.05
N ASN A 259 19.86 30.89 17.70
CA ASN A 259 19.59 30.98 19.13
C ASN A 259 18.09 31.10 19.42
N LYS A 260 17.68 30.84 20.67
CA LYS A 260 16.28 30.98 21.11
C LYS A 260 15.70 32.35 20.73
N GLY A 261 14.51 32.32 20.10
CA GLY A 261 13.80 33.48 19.57
C GLY A 261 14.16 33.86 18.13
N SER A 262 15.10 33.14 17.49
CA SER A 262 15.44 33.35 16.08
C SER A 262 14.36 32.85 15.14
N LYS A 263 14.20 33.54 14.00
CA LYS A 263 13.42 33.08 12.86
C LYS A 263 14.25 33.12 11.60
N TYR A 264 14.46 31.97 10.96
CA TYR A 264 15.31 31.82 9.78
C TYR A 264 14.50 31.22 8.63
N VAL A 265 14.93 31.50 7.40
CA VAL A 265 14.58 30.69 6.23
C VAL A 265 15.82 29.92 5.82
N LEU A 266 15.72 28.60 5.68
CA LEU A 266 16.78 27.71 5.25
C LEU A 266 16.45 27.18 3.85
N TYR A 267 17.41 27.22 2.96
CA TYR A 267 17.37 26.64 1.62
C TYR A 267 18.39 25.50 1.58
N ILE A 268 17.89 24.28 1.71
CA ILE A 268 18.68 23.08 1.92
C ILE A 268 18.79 22.35 0.58
N PRO A 269 19.97 22.35 -0.08
CA PRO A 269 20.16 21.57 -1.30
C PRO A 269 19.99 20.07 -1.02
N ALA A 270 19.69 19.29 -2.06
CA ALA A 270 19.39 17.86 -1.91
C ALA A 270 20.50 17.09 -1.16
N SER A 271 21.77 17.44 -1.36
CA SER A 271 22.93 16.85 -0.68
C SER A 271 22.93 17.01 0.85
N LEU A 272 22.25 18.04 1.37
CA LEU A 272 22.07 18.30 2.79
C LEU A 272 20.65 17.94 3.27
N GLY A 273 19.81 17.42 2.37
CA GLY A 273 18.44 16.94 2.62
C GLY A 273 18.34 15.42 2.50
N TYR A 274 17.45 14.95 1.63
CA TYR A 274 17.20 13.51 1.39
C TYR A 274 17.99 12.91 0.20
N GLY A 275 18.82 13.73 -0.47
CA GLY A 275 19.64 13.30 -1.61
C GLY A 275 18.79 12.80 -2.79
N ASN A 276 19.29 11.77 -3.47
CA ASN A 276 18.65 11.17 -4.64
C ASN A 276 17.63 10.07 -4.31
N ASN A 277 17.13 10.06 -3.06
CA ASN A 277 16.08 9.16 -2.64
C ASN A 277 14.78 9.93 -2.47
N GLU A 278 13.66 9.28 -2.78
CA GLU A 278 12.34 9.79 -2.43
C GLU A 278 12.11 9.62 -0.91
N ALA A 279 11.44 10.60 -0.31
CA ALA A 279 11.08 10.58 1.11
C ALA A 279 9.65 11.07 1.32
N GLY A 280 8.71 10.13 1.48
CA GLY A 280 7.29 10.47 1.61
C GLY A 280 6.78 11.21 0.36
N SER A 281 6.36 12.47 0.52
CA SER A 281 5.93 13.35 -0.57
C SER A 281 7.07 14.14 -1.23
N ILE A 282 8.32 13.96 -0.79
CA ILE A 282 9.50 14.67 -1.29
C ILE A 282 10.14 13.85 -2.42
N PRO A 283 10.15 14.36 -3.67
CA PRO A 283 10.83 13.69 -4.78
C PRO A 283 12.34 13.61 -4.59
N ALA A 284 12.98 12.61 -5.21
CA ALA A 284 14.43 12.52 -5.26
C ALA A 284 15.08 13.79 -5.85
N GLY A 285 16.23 14.20 -5.31
CA GLY A 285 16.98 15.37 -5.77
C GLY A 285 16.37 16.71 -5.36
N SER A 286 15.36 16.73 -4.48
CA SER A 286 14.66 17.96 -4.12
C SER A 286 15.50 18.87 -3.22
N THR A 287 15.50 20.16 -3.53
CA THR A 287 15.88 21.22 -2.59
C THR A 287 14.70 21.54 -1.69
N LEU A 288 14.96 21.71 -0.39
CA LEU A 288 13.94 21.96 0.62
C LEU A 288 14.04 23.40 1.11
N VAL A 289 12.91 24.07 1.28
CA VAL A 289 12.85 25.38 1.90
C VAL A 289 12.14 25.24 3.23
N PHE A 290 12.81 25.63 4.30
CA PHE A 290 12.25 25.62 5.64
C PHE A 290 12.15 27.03 6.20
N GLU A 291 10.97 27.40 6.67
CA GLU A 291 10.81 28.54 7.57
C GLU A 291 10.81 28.00 8.98
N VAL A 292 11.71 28.48 9.84
CA VAL A 292 11.92 27.93 11.18
C VAL A 292 11.91 29.05 12.20
N GLU A 293 11.19 28.86 13.30
CA GLU A 293 11.20 29.72 14.47
C GLU A 293 11.63 28.92 15.70
N MET A 294 12.72 29.36 16.33
CA MET A 294 13.32 28.71 17.50
C MET A 294 12.58 29.14 18.77
N ILE A 295 11.76 28.24 19.32
CA ILE A 295 10.96 28.49 20.53
C ILE A 295 11.80 28.24 21.78
N GLU A 296 12.54 27.14 21.81
CA GLU A 296 13.30 26.71 22.99
C GLU A 296 14.51 25.84 22.65
N VAL A 297 15.53 25.89 23.51
CA VAL A 297 16.74 25.07 23.48
C VAL A 297 16.85 24.37 24.83
N ASN A 298 16.81 23.04 24.81
CA ASN A 298 16.87 22.15 25.97
C ASN A 298 18.19 21.36 26.01
#